data_AF-A0A7Y1VTA9-F1
#
_entry.id   AF-A0A7Y1VTA9-F1
#
_cell.length_a   1.000
_cell.length_b   1.000
_cell.length_c   1.000
_cell.angle_alpha   90.00
_cell.angle_beta   90.00
_cell.angle_gamma   90.00
#
_symmetry.space_group_name_H-M   'P 1'
#
loop_
_entity.id
_entity.type
_entity.pdbx_description
1 polymer ?
#
loop_
_entity_poly.entity_id
_entity_poly.type
_entity_poly.pdbx_seq_one_letter_code
_entity_poly.pdbx_strand_id
1 'polypeptide(L)'
;MEENILGIGSRVNHPAYGDGAIIRVHKAAYEVCFMKFGIKQVGKSYDQWEIIEAIPADEVVTFNEAEKSLIRILNAYSDISQPIDLGDRWTDGQLILKPGEEGMKSKEIPIDTFFHKIVMVRDRLRVM
;
A
#
# COMPACT_ATOMS: atom_id res chain seq x y z
N MET A 1 15.48 10.98 -18.74
CA MET A 1 16.79 11.16 -18.07
C MET A 1 16.52 10.89 -16.61
N GLU A 2 17.14 9.85 -16.05
CA GLU A 2 17.02 9.53 -14.63
C GLU A 2 17.47 10.75 -13.83
N GLU A 3 16.53 11.44 -13.17
CA GLU A 3 16.90 12.44 -12.17
C GLU A 3 17.61 11.66 -11.06
N ASN A 4 18.92 11.85 -10.95
CA ASN A 4 19.74 11.15 -9.99
C ASN A 4 19.46 11.74 -8.60
N ILE A 5 18.37 11.29 -7.96
CA ILE A 5 17.89 11.82 -6.68
C ILE A 5 18.92 11.51 -5.61
N LEU A 6 19.53 12.57 -5.06
CA LEU A 6 20.46 12.46 -3.94
C LEU A 6 19.75 12.00 -2.66
N GLY A 7 20.24 10.92 -2.07
CA GLY A 7 19.79 10.37 -0.80
C GLY A 7 20.29 11.17 0.41
N ILE A 8 19.72 10.86 1.57
CA ILE A 8 20.18 11.39 2.85
C ILE A 8 21.64 10.95 3.07
N GLY A 9 22.49 11.89 3.49
CA GLY A 9 23.92 11.69 3.67
C GLY A 9 24.77 12.08 2.45
N SER A 10 24.15 12.37 1.29
CA SER A 10 24.88 12.89 0.12
C SER A 10 25.56 14.22 0.46
N ARG A 11 26.80 14.41 -0.04
CA ARG A 11 27.60 15.61 0.19
C ARG A 11 27.62 16.49 -1.05
N VAL A 12 27.34 17.76 -0.86
CA VAL A 12 27.25 18.77 -1.93
C VAL A 12 28.03 20.03 -1.54
N ASN A 13 28.56 20.75 -2.52
CA ASN A 13 29.17 22.06 -2.34
C ASN A 13 28.35 23.11 -3.07
N HIS A 14 27.78 24.04 -2.31
CA HIS A 14 26.96 25.11 -2.83
C HIS A 14 27.78 26.40 -2.98
N PRO A 15 27.74 27.11 -4.12
CA PRO A 15 28.60 28.27 -4.37
C PRO A 15 28.46 29.39 -3.31
N ALA A 16 27.25 29.59 -2.78
CA ALA A 16 27.00 30.59 -1.73
C ALA A 16 27.19 30.09 -0.29
N TYR A 17 27.09 28.77 -0.03
CA TYR A 17 27.01 28.21 1.33
C TYR A 17 28.16 27.26 1.68
N GLY A 18 28.98 26.89 0.70
CA GLY A 18 30.07 25.94 0.82
C GLY A 18 29.59 24.50 0.96
N ASP A 19 30.39 23.68 1.64
CA ASP A 19 30.12 22.27 1.85
C ASP A 19 28.93 22.03 2.78
N GLY A 20 28.06 21.12 2.35
CA GLY A 20 26.88 20.70 3.08
C GLY A 20 26.53 19.24 2.86
N ALA A 21 25.76 18.69 3.80
CA ALA A 21 25.25 17.32 3.73
C ALA A 21 23.72 17.31 3.72
N ILE A 22 23.13 16.46 2.88
CA ILE A 22 21.69 16.29 2.80
C ILE A 22 21.20 15.56 4.06
N ILE A 23 20.31 16.18 4.82
CA ILE A 23 19.74 15.60 6.04
C ILE A 23 18.32 15.08 5.83
N ARG A 24 17.61 15.56 4.81
CA ARG A 24 16.25 15.13 4.47
C ARG A 24 15.95 15.41 3.00
N VAL A 25 15.18 14.52 2.39
CA VAL A 25 14.71 14.64 1.00
C VAL A 25 13.19 14.86 1.02
N HIS A 26 12.73 16.00 0.51
CA HIS A 26 11.30 16.28 0.29
C HIS A 26 10.92 16.02 -1.17
N LYS A 27 9.64 16.15 -1.53
CA LYS A 27 9.20 15.97 -2.92
C LYS A 27 9.88 16.94 -3.89
N ALA A 28 9.95 18.23 -3.54
CA ALA A 28 10.44 19.30 -4.42
C ALA A 28 11.79 19.92 -4.00
N ALA A 29 12.31 19.61 -2.81
CA ALA A 29 13.53 20.21 -2.27
C ALA A 29 14.32 19.24 -1.39
N TYR A 30 15.60 19.53 -1.22
CA TYR A 30 16.51 18.93 -0.26
C TYR A 30 16.67 19.85 0.95
N GLU A 31 16.69 19.29 2.14
CA GLU A 31 17.24 19.98 3.32
C GLU A 31 18.72 19.64 3.43
N VAL A 32 19.55 20.67 3.34
CA VAL A 32 21.01 20.56 3.38
C VAL A 32 21.51 21.30 4.61
N CYS A 33 22.32 20.64 5.43
CA CYS A 33 23.02 21.27 6.54
C CYS A 33 24.39 21.73 6.06
N PHE A 34 24.57 23.05 5.98
CA PHE A 34 25.84 23.69 5.63
C PHE A 34 26.64 24.02 6.88
N MET A 35 27.94 23.73 6.88
CA MET A 35 28.79 23.88 8.06
C MET A 35 28.81 25.31 8.64
N LYS A 36 28.70 26.32 7.78
CA LYS A 36 28.75 27.74 8.18
C LYS A 36 27.38 28.42 8.29
N PHE A 37 26.37 27.89 7.60
CA PHE A 37 25.07 28.57 7.41
C PHE A 37 23.87 27.79 7.98
N GLY A 38 24.13 26.64 8.60
CA GLY A 38 23.11 25.78 9.17
C GLY A 38 22.22 25.13 8.11
N ILE A 39 20.97 24.81 8.49
CA ILE A 39 20.04 24.09 7.63
C ILE A 39 19.39 25.05 6.63
N LYS A 40 19.47 24.72 5.35
CA LYS A 40 18.82 25.44 4.25
C LYS A 40 18.08 24.48 3.33
N GLN A 41 17.02 24.98 2.71
CA GLN A 41 16.26 24.24 1.71
C GLN A 41 16.77 24.63 0.32
N VAL A 42 17.11 23.63 -0.49
CA VAL A 42 17.56 23.81 -1.88
C VAL A 42 16.65 22.99 -2.79
N GLY A 43 16.10 23.60 -3.84
CA GLY A 43 15.19 22.92 -4.77
C GLY A 43 15.90 21.77 -5.50
N LYS A 44 15.18 20.67 -5.80
CA LYS A 44 15.75 19.55 -6.57
C LYS A 44 16.18 19.94 -7.97
N SER A 45 15.56 20.98 -8.53
CA SER A 45 15.88 21.55 -9.83
C SER A 45 17.12 22.45 -9.82
N TYR A 46 17.75 22.66 -8.66
CA TYR A 46 18.94 23.49 -8.57
C TYR A 46 20.16 22.68 -9.03
N ASP A 47 20.86 23.17 -10.05
CA ASP A 47 21.95 22.49 -10.75
C ASP A 47 23.32 23.18 -10.56
N GLN A 48 23.35 24.38 -9.96
CA GLN A 48 24.57 25.19 -9.84
C GLN A 48 25.47 24.80 -8.65
N TRP A 49 25.26 23.61 -8.07
CA TRP A 49 26.11 23.05 -7.02
C TRP A 49 26.97 21.90 -7.52
N GLU A 50 28.03 21.59 -6.79
CA GLU A 50 28.87 20.43 -7.08
C GLU A 50 28.47 19.28 -6.16
N ILE A 51 28.31 18.08 -6.74
CA ILE A 51 28.00 16.87 -5.98
C ILE A 51 29.32 16.18 -5.66
N ILE A 52 29.74 16.21 -4.40
CA ILE A 52 30.98 15.59 -3.94
C ILE A 52 30.77 14.07 -3.77
N GLU A 53 29.63 13.69 -3.20
CA GLU A 53 29.28 12.29 -2.98
C GLU A 53 27.77 12.12 -3.13
N ALA A 54 27.37 11.27 -4.08
CA ALA A 54 25.98 10.89 -4.26
C ALA A 54 25.73 9.55 -3.58
N ILE A 55 24.87 9.56 -2.57
CA ILE A 55 24.29 8.35 -2.00
C ILE A 55 22.95 8.14 -2.71
N PRO A 56 22.63 6.93 -3.21
CA PRO A 56 21.30 6.68 -3.77
C PRO A 56 20.25 6.99 -2.71
N ALA A 57 19.19 7.71 -3.09
CA ALA A 57 18.05 7.82 -2.21
C ALA A 57 17.44 6.44 -2.03
N ASP A 58 17.62 5.84 -0.86
CA ASP A 58 16.73 4.79 -0.41
C ASP A 58 15.32 5.38 -0.52
N GLU A 59 14.50 4.78 -1.39
CA GLU A 59 13.11 5.19 -1.56
C GLU A 59 12.52 5.34 -0.18
N VAL A 60 12.26 6.59 0.21
CA VAL A 60 11.61 6.87 1.47
C VAL A 60 10.32 6.10 1.36
N VAL A 61 10.20 5.03 2.15
CA VAL A 61 8.98 4.24 2.30
C VAL A 61 7.97 5.18 2.95
N THR A 62 7.40 6.08 2.14
CA THR A 62 6.30 6.97 2.50
C THR A 62 5.02 6.15 2.48
N PHE A 63 4.97 5.08 3.26
CA PHE A 63 3.70 4.67 3.85
C PHE A 63 3.61 5.43 5.15
N ASN A 64 3.17 6.68 5.04
CA ASN A 64 2.90 7.53 6.19
C ASN A 64 2.05 6.70 7.17
N GLU A 65 2.41 6.69 8.45
CA GLU A 65 1.63 5.96 9.47
C GLU A 65 0.14 6.36 9.43
N ALA A 66 -0.16 7.57 8.96
CA ALA A 66 -1.49 8.04 8.64
C ALA A 66 -2.22 7.20 7.57
N GLU A 67 -1.54 6.78 6.50
CA GLU A 67 -2.13 5.92 5.45
C GLU A 67 -2.38 4.52 5.98
N LYS A 68 -1.43 3.94 6.71
CA LYS A 68 -1.63 2.64 7.39
C LYS A 68 -2.77 2.71 8.41
N SER A 69 -2.90 3.83 9.11
CA SER A 69 -4.00 4.06 10.05
C SER A 69 -5.33 4.24 9.34
N LEU A 70 -5.36 4.96 8.22
CA LEU A 70 -6.55 5.13 7.40
C LEU A 70 -7.00 3.79 6.82
N ILE A 71 -6.08 2.96 6.31
CA ILE A 71 -6.38 1.60 5.83
C ILE A 71 -6.92 0.74 6.97
N ARG A 72 -6.38 0.83 8.19
CA ARG A 72 -6.90 0.09 9.34
C ARG A 72 -8.30 0.55 9.74
N ILE A 73 -8.55 1.85 9.76
CA ILE A 73 -9.87 2.41 10.07
C ILE A 73 -10.87 2.00 8.99
N LEU A 74 -10.50 2.14 7.72
CA LEU A 74 -11.32 1.69 6.60
C LEU A 74 -11.58 0.20 6.71
N ASN A 75 -10.60 -0.69 6.88
CA ASN A 75 -10.85 -2.12 7.03
C ASN A 75 -11.69 -2.50 8.26
N ALA A 76 -11.59 -1.73 9.36
CA ALA A 76 -12.37 -1.98 10.57
C ALA A 76 -13.83 -1.55 10.43
N TYR A 77 -14.12 -0.51 9.64
CA TYR A 77 -15.47 0.05 9.44
C TYR A 77 -16.10 -0.29 8.09
N SER A 78 -15.27 -0.72 7.14
CA SER A 78 -15.67 -1.18 5.82
C SER A 78 -16.22 -2.57 5.99
N ASP A 79 -17.54 -2.66 5.95
CA ASP A 79 -18.26 -3.92 5.94
C ASP A 79 -18.09 -4.71 4.63
N ILE A 80 -17.14 -4.27 3.79
CA ILE A 80 -16.71 -4.95 2.57
C ILE A 80 -16.00 -6.24 3.01
N SER A 81 -16.78 -7.30 3.20
CA SER A 81 -16.22 -8.64 3.07
C SER A 81 -15.59 -8.67 1.69
N GLN A 82 -14.27 -8.76 1.62
CA GLN A 82 -13.62 -9.09 0.35
C GLN A 82 -14.36 -10.32 -0.21
N PRO A 83 -14.70 -10.35 -1.51
CA PRO A 83 -15.26 -11.55 -2.10
C PRO A 83 -14.24 -12.67 -1.85
N ILE A 84 -14.61 -13.60 -0.97
CA ILE A 84 -13.80 -14.78 -0.71
C ILE A 84 -14.10 -15.73 -1.85
N ASP A 85 -13.11 -15.94 -2.70
CA ASP A 85 -13.22 -16.94 -3.75
C ASP A 85 -13.39 -18.33 -3.14
N LEU A 86 -14.17 -19.17 -3.81
CA LEU A 86 -14.28 -20.57 -3.45
C LEU A 86 -12.89 -21.21 -3.61
N GLY A 87 -12.43 -21.91 -2.57
CA GLY A 87 -11.16 -22.62 -2.66
C GLY A 87 -11.17 -23.63 -3.80
N ASP A 88 -10.06 -23.72 -4.53
CA ASP A 88 -9.90 -24.44 -5.81
C ASP A 88 -10.52 -25.86 -5.87
N ARG A 89 -10.57 -26.55 -4.72
CA ARG A 89 -11.17 -27.89 -4.60
C ARG A 89 -12.68 -27.91 -4.88
N TRP A 90 -13.36 -26.78 -4.73
CA TRP A 90 -14.82 -26.67 -4.78
C TRP A 90 -15.33 -25.92 -6.00
N THR A 91 -14.43 -25.38 -6.83
CA THR A 91 -14.75 -24.73 -8.10
C THR A 91 -15.48 -25.70 -9.04
N ASP A 92 -16.57 -25.24 -9.66
CA ASP A 92 -17.45 -26.04 -10.53
C ASP A 92 -18.06 -27.29 -9.86
N GLY A 93 -18.04 -27.37 -8.53
CA GLY A 93 -18.58 -28.50 -7.79
C GLY A 93 -20.10 -28.47 -7.62
N GLN A 94 -20.65 -29.58 -7.13
CA GLN A 94 -22.08 -29.73 -6.85
C GLN A 94 -22.34 -30.20 -5.42
N LEU A 95 -23.34 -29.61 -4.77
CA LEU A 95 -23.89 -30.02 -3.49
C LEU A 95 -25.06 -31.00 -3.72
N ILE A 96 -24.98 -32.19 -3.11
CA ILE A 96 -26.04 -33.21 -3.19
C ILE A 96 -26.77 -33.27 -1.86
N LEU A 97 -28.03 -32.82 -1.85
CA LEU A 97 -28.92 -32.97 -0.71
C LEU A 97 -29.63 -34.32 -0.81
N LYS A 98 -29.29 -35.24 0.09
CA LYS A 98 -29.92 -36.55 0.20
C LYS A 98 -31.05 -36.51 1.23
N PRO A 99 -32.30 -36.82 0.84
CA PRO A 99 -33.40 -37.00 1.77
C PRO A 99 -33.10 -38.14 2.76
N GLY A 100 -33.61 -38.02 3.99
CA GLY A 100 -33.49 -39.08 4.99
C GLY A 100 -34.45 -40.26 4.78
N GLU A 101 -35.47 -40.09 3.93
CA GLU A 101 -36.43 -41.15 3.57
C GLU A 101 -35.94 -41.93 2.35
N GLU A 102 -35.98 -43.26 2.42
CA GLU A 102 -35.60 -44.14 1.33
C GLU A 102 -36.60 -44.01 0.15
N GLY A 103 -36.06 -43.83 -1.07
CA GLY A 103 -36.85 -43.72 -2.30
C GLY A 103 -37.09 -42.29 -2.80
N MET A 104 -36.77 -41.27 -2.01
CA MET A 104 -36.83 -39.88 -2.46
C MET A 104 -35.60 -39.49 -3.29
N LYS A 105 -35.83 -38.70 -4.36
CA LYS A 105 -34.75 -38.23 -5.25
C LYS A 105 -33.87 -37.20 -4.55
N SER A 106 -32.56 -37.31 -4.72
CA SER A 106 -31.60 -36.30 -4.29
C SER A 106 -31.76 -35.01 -5.07
N LYS A 107 -31.53 -33.89 -4.39
CA LYS A 107 -31.50 -32.56 -5.02
C LYS A 107 -30.07 -32.12 -5.20
N GLU A 108 -29.70 -31.81 -6.44
CA GLU A 108 -28.38 -31.31 -6.79
C GLU A 108 -28.44 -29.79 -6.95
N ILE A 109 -27.44 -29.10 -6.39
CA ILE A 109 -27.34 -27.64 -6.41
C ILE A 109 -25.89 -27.28 -6.73
N PRO A 110 -25.61 -26.40 -7.71
CA PRO A 110 -24.26 -25.88 -7.93
C PRO A 110 -23.69 -25.24 -6.65
N ILE A 111 -22.43 -25.53 -6.33
CA ILE A 111 -21.79 -25.03 -5.10
C ILE A 111 -21.80 -23.50 -5.06
N ASP A 112 -21.52 -22.83 -6.18
CA ASP A 112 -21.54 -21.36 -6.27
C ASP A 112 -22.90 -20.79 -5.89
N THR A 113 -23.98 -21.41 -6.37
CA THR A 113 -25.35 -20.98 -6.08
C THR A 113 -25.67 -21.13 -4.60
N PHE A 114 -25.20 -22.21 -3.96
CA PHE A 114 -25.40 -22.44 -2.54
C PHE A 114 -24.68 -21.39 -1.69
N PHE A 115 -23.38 -21.18 -1.92
CA PHE A 115 -22.59 -20.21 -1.14
C PHE A 115 -23.03 -18.76 -1.40
N HIS A 116 -23.42 -18.42 -2.62
CA HIS A 116 -24.00 -17.11 -2.92
C HIS A 116 -25.26 -16.84 -2.07
N LYS A 117 -26.13 -17.84 -1.89
CA LYS A 117 -27.31 -17.71 -1.02
C LYS A 117 -26.93 -17.58 0.46
N ILE A 118 -25.91 -18.29 0.93
CA ILE A 118 -25.42 -18.16 2.31
C ILE A 118 -24.90 -16.75 2.58
N VAL A 119 -24.13 -16.18 1.66
CA VAL A 119 -23.64 -14.79 1.75
C VAL A 119 -24.81 -13.81 1.82
N MET A 120 -25.80 -13.97 0.94
CA MET A 120 -27.00 -13.13 0.94
C MET A 120 -27.79 -13.20 2.26
N VAL A 121 -27.90 -14.38 2.88
CA VAL A 121 -28.58 -14.54 4.18
C VAL A 121 -27.75 -13.90 5.29
N ARG A 122 -26.44 -14.13 5.31
CA ARG A 122 -25.51 -13.49 6.26
C ARG A 122 -25.65 -11.98 6.20
N ASP A 123 -25.62 -11.39 5.01
CA ASP A 123 -25.70 -9.94 4.84
C ASP A 123 -27.03 -9.37 5.35
N ARG A 124 -28.14 -10.10 5.17
CA ARG A 124 -29.43 -9.72 5.76
C ARG A 124 -29.45 -9.80 7.28
N LEU A 125 -28.81 -10.81 7.87
CA LEU A 125 -28.70 -10.97 9.32
C LEU A 125 -27.82 -9.91 9.97
N ARG A 126 -26.82 -9.38 9.26
CA ARG A 126 -25.95 -8.30 9.77
C ARG A 126 -26.63 -6.94 9.85
N VAL A 127 -27.74 -6.77 9.13
CA VAL A 127 -28.52 -5.52 9.08
C VAL A 127 -29.65 -5.50 10.12
N MET A 128 -29.98 -6.65 10.73
CA MET A 128 -30.94 -6.77 11.84
C MET A 128 -30.26 -6.63 13.20
#